data_AF-A0A7K9Y4H2-F1
#
_entry.id   AF-A0A7K9Y4H2-F1
#
_cell.length_a   1.000
_cell.length_b   1.000
_cell.length_c   1.000
_cell.angle_alpha   90.00
_cell.angle_beta   90.00
_cell.angle_gamma   90.00
#
_symmetry.space_group_name_H-M   'P 1'
#
loop_
_entity.id
_entity.type
_entity.pdbx_description
1 polymer ?
#
loop_
_entity_poly.entity_id
_entity_poly.type
_entity_poly.pdbx_seq_one_letter_code
_entity_poly.pdbx_strand_id
1 'polypeptide(L)' 'FLTLTGADERIYAEFRKTFAGLRVDVLDPEELKSEPAKEKWRPFCLRFQGVVEDFNYGTLLRLHCGGGYSPDNTIFGG' A
#
# COMPACT_ATOMS: atom_id res chain seq x y z
N PHE A 1 16.21 -8.37 6.14
CA PHE A 1 15.23 -7.62 5.33
C PHE A 1 14.25 -8.61 4.75
N LEU A 2 12.94 -8.34 4.84
CA LEU A 2 11.92 -9.19 4.27
C LEU A 2 11.82 -8.90 2.77
N THR A 3 11.99 -9.93 1.94
CA THR A 3 11.77 -9.87 0.50
C THR A 3 10.45 -10.59 0.21
N LEU A 4 9.40 -9.81 -0.05
CA LEU A 4 8.06 -10.28 -0.38
C LEU A 4 7.99 -10.75 -1.83
N THR A 5 8.73 -10.09 -2.75
CA THR A 5 8.87 -10.45 -4.16
C THR A 5 10.26 -10.09 -4.72
N GLY A 6 10.61 -10.58 -5.91
CA GLY A 6 11.81 -10.12 -6.63
C GLY A 6 11.72 -8.67 -7.16
N ALA A 7 10.57 -8.02 -7.01
CA ALA A 7 10.29 -6.66 -7.50
C ALA A 7 10.22 -5.61 -6.39
N ASP A 8 10.53 -5.96 -5.14
CA ASP A 8 10.34 -5.10 -3.97
C ASP A 8 11.04 -3.75 -4.07
N GLU A 9 12.29 -3.72 -4.52
CA GLU A 9 13.04 -2.46 -4.69
C GLU A 9 12.36 -1.54 -5.71
N ARG A 10 11.86 -2.12 -6.81
CA ARG A 10 11.14 -1.37 -7.85
C ARG A 10 9.80 -0.87 -7.33
N ILE A 11 9.05 -1.70 -6.60
CA ILE A 11 7.78 -1.32 -5.96
C ILE A 11 8.03 -0.17 -4.98
N TYR A 12 9.03 -0.29 -4.11
CA TYR A 12 9.37 0.72 -3.12
C TYR A 12 9.80 2.04 -3.78
N ALA A 13 10.66 1.98 -4.80
CA ALA A 13 11.10 3.17 -5.52
C ALA A 13 9.94 3.90 -6.20
N GLU A 14 9.07 3.18 -6.90
CA GLU A 14 7.89 3.76 -7.56
C GLU A 14 6.86 4.26 -6.55
N PHE A 15 6.69 3.57 -5.42
CA PHE A 15 5.82 3.98 -4.33
C PHE A 15 6.29 5.31 -3.73
N ARG A 16 7.57 5.43 -3.40
CA ARG A 16 8.13 6.68 -2.85
C ARG A 16 8.11 7.83 -3.87
N LYS A 17 8.18 7.56 -5.17
CA LYS A 17 7.96 8.58 -6.21
C LYS A 17 6.49 9.01 -6.31
N THR A 18 5.57 8.06 -6.33
CA THR A 18 4.13 8.32 -6.53
C THR A 18 3.48 8.92 -5.29
N PHE A 19 3.90 8.47 -4.11
CA PHE A 19 3.37 8.84 -2.81
C PHE A 19 4.45 9.49 -1.94
N ALA A 20 5.23 10.42 -2.51
CA ALA A 20 6.34 11.08 -1.81
C ALA A 20 5.90 11.80 -0.50
N GLY A 21 4.68 12.33 -0.49
CA GLY A 21 4.08 13.00 0.67
C GLY A 21 3.30 12.10 1.62
N LEU A 22 3.16 10.81 1.32
CA LEU A 22 2.42 9.90 2.18
C LEU A 22 3.25 9.53 3.41
N ARG A 23 2.66 9.76 4.58
CA ARG A 23 3.20 9.35 5.87
C ARG A 23 2.96 7.86 6.08
N VAL A 24 4.03 7.07 5.98
CA VAL A 24 3.97 5.59 6.10
C VAL A 24 4.00 5.11 7.55
N ASP A 25 4.33 6.01 8.48
CA ASP A 25 4.29 5.82 9.93
C ASP A 25 2.85 5.77 10.44
N VAL A 26 2.01 6.70 9.98
CA VAL A 26 0.59 6.79 10.31
C VAL A 26 -0.22 7.05 9.05
N LEU A 27 -0.99 6.04 8.65
CA LEU A 27 -1.90 6.09 7.52
C LEU A 27 -3.30 6.47 8.00
N ASP A 28 -3.92 7.42 7.32
CA ASP A 28 -5.32 7.77 7.53
C ASP A 28 -6.22 6.89 6.62
N PRO A 29 -7.13 6.07 7.19
CA PRO A 29 -8.07 5.27 6.42
C PRO A 29 -8.93 6.08 5.45
N GLU A 30 -9.34 7.28 5.85
CA GLU A 30 -10.22 8.14 5.05
C GLU A 30 -9.45 8.71 3.85
N GLU A 31 -8.19 9.11 4.05
CA GLU A 31 -7.32 9.53 2.95
C GLU A 31 -7.08 8.37 1.99
N LEU A 32 -6.82 7.15 2.49
CA LEU A 32 -6.59 5.96 1.65
C LEU A 32 -7.84 5.53 0.88
N LYS A 33 -9.03 5.68 1.46
CA LYS A 33 -10.32 5.31 0.84
C LYS A 33 -10.96 6.44 0.04
N SER A 34 -10.38 7.64 0.07
CA SER A 34 -10.88 8.78 -0.70
C SER A 34 -10.83 8.50 -2.21
N GLU A 35 -11.78 9.04 -2.96
CA GLU A 35 -11.78 8.97 -4.43
C GLU A 35 -10.45 9.44 -5.07
N PRO A 36 -9.85 10.59 -4.69
CA PRO A 36 -8.56 11.00 -5.26
C PRO A 36 -7.40 10.06 -4.90
N ALA A 37 -7.46 9.36 -3.76
CA ALA A 37 -6.48 8.33 -3.46
C ALA A 37 -6.70 7.08 -4.30
N LYS A 38 -7.94 6.60 -4.47
CA LYS A 38 -8.25 5.48 -5.36
C LYS A 38 -7.78 5.75 -6.79
N GLU A 39 -7.95 6.98 -7.29
CA GLU A 39 -7.46 7.39 -8.61
C GLU A 39 -5.94 7.35 -8.74
N LYS A 40 -5.19 7.53 -7.64
CA LYS A 40 -3.71 7.38 -7.62
C LYS A 40 -3.28 5.92 -7.43
N TRP A 41 -3.99 5.17 -6.59
CA TRP A 41 -3.69 3.77 -6.28
C TRP A 41 -3.95 2.85 -7.46
N ARG A 42 -5.04 3.05 -8.20
CA ARG A 42 -5.37 2.24 -9.41
C ARG A 42 -4.23 2.18 -10.44
N PRO A 43 -3.73 3.31 -10.99
CA PRO A 43 -2.64 3.29 -11.96
C PRO A 43 -1.33 2.81 -11.35
N PHE A 44 -1.10 3.02 -10.05
CA PHE A 44 0.06 2.46 -9.36
C PHE A 44 0.01 0.92 -9.34
N CYS A 45 -1.11 0.32 -8.91
CA CYS A 45 -1.27 -1.14 -8.88
C CYS A 45 -1.22 -1.77 -10.28
N LEU A 46 -1.83 -1.12 -11.28
CA LEU A 46 -1.81 -1.60 -12.68
C LEU A 46 -0.38 -1.68 -13.27
N ARG A 47 0.58 -0.88 -12.79
CA ARG A 47 2.00 -0.98 -13.23
C ARG A 47 2.67 -2.30 -12.86
N PHE A 48 2.09 -3.02 -11.90
CA PHE A 48 2.58 -4.31 -11.42
C PHE A 48 1.70 -5.48 -11.88
N GLN A 49 0.68 -5.22 -12.68
CA GLN A 49 -0.13 -6.25 -13.32
C GLN A 49 0.77 -7.15 -14.19
N GLY A 50 0.83 -8.44 -13.87
CA GLY A 50 1.70 -9.41 -14.54
C GLY A 50 3.16 -9.45 -14.04
N VAL A 51 3.53 -8.56 -13.12
CA VAL A 51 4.81 -8.61 -12.36
C VAL A 51 4.58 -9.21 -10.98
N VAL A 52 3.46 -8.88 -10.36
CA VAL A 52 2.96 -9.46 -9.12
C VAL A 52 1.72 -10.27 -9.48
N GLU A 53 1.80 -11.61 -9.36
CA GLU A 53 0.69 -12.52 -9.70
C GLU A 53 -0.58 -12.20 -8.91
N ASP A 54 -0.43 -11.86 -7.64
CA ASP A 54 -1.51 -11.63 -6.67
C ASP A 54 -1.68 -10.14 -6.31
N PHE A 55 -1.56 -9.23 -7.28
CA PHE A 55 -1.58 -7.79 -7.02
C PHE A 55 -2.92 -7.25 -6.47
N ASN A 56 -4.00 -8.03 -6.57
CA ASN A 56 -5.34 -7.75 -6.06
C ASN A 56 -5.70 -8.61 -4.82
N TYR A 57 -4.70 -9.24 -4.19
CA TYR A 57 -4.94 -10.08 -3.04
C TYR A 57 -5.23 -9.24 -1.79
N GLY A 58 -6.42 -9.45 -1.24
CA GLY A 58 -6.88 -8.80 -0.02
C GLY A 58 -5.91 -9.02 1.14
N THR A 59 -5.25 -7.95 1.57
CA THR A 59 -4.25 -8.00 2.64
C THR A 59 -4.65 -7.08 3.79
N LEU A 60 -4.42 -7.53 5.03
CA LEU A 60 -4.59 -6.69 6.21
C LEU A 60 -3.39 -5.74 6.34
N LEU A 61 -3.67 -4.44 6.23
CA LEU A 61 -2.70 -3.37 6.37
C LEU A 61 -2.82 -2.72 7.74
N ARG A 62 -1.70 -2.52 8.43
CA ARG A 62 -1.65 -1.72 9.66
C ARG A 62 -1.69 -0.24 9.32
N LEU A 63 -2.50 0.53 10.03
CA LEU A 63 -2.58 1.98 9.89
C LEU A 63 -1.37 2.67 10.51
N HIS A 64 -0.94 2.19 11.68
CA HIS A 64 0.21 2.67 12.41
C HIS A 64 1.26 1.58 12.53
N CYS A 65 2.49 1.85 12.06
CA CYS A 65 3.55 0.86 12.00
C CYS A 65 4.11 0.47 13.39
N GLY A 66 4.04 1.39 14.35
CA GLY A 66 4.46 1.14 15.75
C GLY A 66 3.41 0.43 16.61
N GLY A 67 2.22 0.15 16.06
CA GLY A 67 1.15 -0.56 16.75
C GLY A 67 1.00 -2.00 16.26
N GLY A 68 0.37 -2.85 17.08
CA GLY A 68 -0.02 -4.20 16.68
C GLY A 68 -1.23 -4.21 15.74
N TYR A 69 -1.60 -5.38 15.23
CA TYR A 69 -2.89 -5.55 14.56
C TYR A 69 -4.03 -5.48 15.58
N SER A 70 -4.88 -4.47 15.46
CA SER A 70 -6.12 -4.29 16.23
C SER A 70 -7.23 -3.77 15.32
N PRO A 71 -8.51 -3.87 15.70
CA PRO A 71 -9.61 -3.32 14.91
C PRO A 71 -9.43 -1.84 14.56
N ASP A 72 -8.89 -1.04 15.49
CA ASP A 72 -8.68 0.40 15.30
C ASP A 72 -7.39 0.74 14.54
N ASN A 73 -6.49 -0.24 14.36
CA ASN A 73 -5.19 -0.07 13.69
C ASN A 73 -5.04 -0.91 12.42
N THR A 74 -6.13 -1.51 11.92
CA THR A 74 -6.07 -2.43 10.78
C THR A 74 -7.15 -2.11 9.77
N ILE A 75 -6.78 -2.08 8.49
CA ILE A 75 -7.72 -1.99 7.37
C ILE A 75 -7.50 -3.15 6.40
N PHE A 76 -8.56 -3.51 5.68
CA PHE A 76 -8.47 -4.43 4.55
C PHE A 76 -8.12 -3.64 3.28
N GLY A 77 -6.98 -3.97 2.68
CA GLY A 77 -6.55 -3.44 1.38
C GLY A 77 -6.80 -4.48 0.29
N GLY A 78 -7.63 -4.14 -0.70
CA GLY A 78 -7.97 -4.93 -1.87
C GLY A 78 -8.48 -4.05 -3.00
#